data_AF-A0A645IZB2-F1
#
_entry.id   AF-A0A645IZB2-F1
#
_cell.length_a   1.000
_cell.length_b   1.000
_cell.length_c   1.000
_cell.angle_alpha   90.00
_cell.angle_beta   90.00
_cell.angle_gamma   90.00
#
_symmetry.space_group_name_H-M   'P 1'
#
loop_
_entity.id
_entity.type
_entity.pdbx_description
1 polymer ?
#
loop_
_entity_poly.entity_id
_entity_poly.type
_entity_poly.pdbx_seq_one_letter_code
_entity_poly.pdbx_strand_id
1 'polypeptide(L)'
;MFVLCILAVFSVIQPLILLFIVLACLLPTERNLFFKIDYALLFTFVGFFIFVGNINEIPQVKEFFLKIISGREMTSALLLSQCISNVPAAILLSKFTENYTAMIVGTNIGGLGTVVASLASLISFRFYIRSDGAEVGKYLSVFTAVNLAALILLYLFSTFYYGF
;
A
#
# COMPACT_ATOMS: atom_id res chain seq x y z
N MET A 1 -8.86 -2.48 21.87
CA MET A 1 -7.59 -2.31 21.11
C MET A 1 -7.75 -1.48 19.85
N PHE A 2 -8.68 -1.80 18.94
CA PHE A 2 -8.83 -1.07 17.67
C PHE A 2 -8.93 0.46 17.80
N VAL A 3 -9.83 0.97 18.65
CA VAL A 3 -9.97 2.42 18.88
C VAL A 3 -8.68 3.03 19.44
N LEU A 4 -7.98 2.34 20.34
CA LEU A 4 -6.70 2.81 20.89
C LEU A 4 -5.61 2.88 19.81
N CYS A 5 -5.60 1.95 18.86
CA CYS A 5 -4.71 2.01 17.70
C CYS A 5 -5.01 3.25 16.82
N ILE A 6 -6.29 3.55 16.57
CA ILE A 6 -6.68 4.77 15.84
C ILE A 6 -6.22 6.03 16.57
N LEU A 7 -6.43 6.09 17.89
CA LEU A 7 -5.97 7.22 18.71
C LEU A 7 -4.43 7.38 18.66
N ALA A 8 -3.68 6.29 18.61
CA ALA A 8 -2.23 6.36 18.44
C ALA A 8 -1.82 6.86 17.04
N VAL A 9 -2.55 6.50 15.98
CA VAL A 9 -2.32 7.02 14.62
C VAL A 9 -2.53 8.53 14.56
N PHE A 10 -3.57 9.04 15.22
CA PHE A 10 -3.81 10.49 15.33
C PHE A 10 -2.91 11.18 16.38
N SER A 11 -1.90 10.48 16.91
CA SER A 11 -0.97 10.99 17.92
C SER A 11 -1.63 11.47 19.22
N VAL A 12 -2.86 11.02 19.51
CA VAL A 12 -3.57 11.29 20.77
C VAL A 12 -2.98 10.44 21.90
N ILE A 13 -2.56 9.21 21.59
CA ILE A 13 -1.87 8.31 22.52
C ILE A 13 -0.46 8.06 21.98
N GLN A 14 0.55 8.18 22.84
CA GLN A 14 1.92 7.86 22.45
C GLN A 14 2.03 6.37 22.07
N PRO A 15 2.63 6.01 20.91
CA PRO A 15 2.71 4.61 20.45
C PRO A 15 3.34 3.64 21.46
N LEU A 16 4.31 4.12 22.25
CA LEU A 16 4.93 3.33 23.32
C LEU A 16 3.95 2.98 24.44
N ILE A 17 3.07 3.91 24.83
CA ILE A 17 2.03 3.66 25.83
C ILE A 17 1.06 2.59 25.31
N LEU A 18 0.66 2.71 24.05
CA LEU A 18 -0.19 1.70 23.41
C LEU A 18 0.47 0.32 23.40
N LEU A 19 1.77 0.25 23.10
CA LEU A 19 2.52 -1.01 23.14
C LEU A 19 2.42 -1.67 24.51
N PHE A 20 2.66 -0.92 25.60
CA PHE A 20 2.54 -1.47 26.95
C PHE A 20 1.12 -1.93 27.29
N ILE A 21 0.10 -1.18 26.87
CA ILE A 21 -1.31 -1.57 27.03
C ILE A 21 -1.60 -2.90 26.29
N VAL A 22 -1.15 -3.02 25.05
CA VAL A 22 -1.33 -4.23 24.24
C VAL A 22 -0.64 -5.42 24.89
N LEU A 23 0.61 -5.26 25.35
CA LEU A 23 1.36 -6.31 26.05
C LEU A 23 0.66 -6.70 27.36
N ALA A 24 0.23 -5.74 28.17
CA ALA A 24 -0.42 -5.99 29.45
C ALA A 24 -1.75 -6.74 29.29
N CYS A 25 -2.50 -6.52 28.20
CA CYS A 25 -3.74 -7.25 27.93
C CYS A 25 -3.53 -8.61 27.26
N LEU A 26 -2.62 -8.70 26.27
CA LEU A 26 -2.46 -9.92 25.45
C LEU A 26 -1.51 -10.96 26.09
N LEU A 27 -0.50 -10.55 26.84
CA LEU A 27 0.38 -11.51 27.52
C LEU A 27 -0.35 -12.39 28.54
N PRO A 28 -1.29 -11.92 29.38
CA PRO A 28 -2.02 -12.83 30.27
C PRO A 28 -3.11 -13.62 29.54
N THR A 29 -3.74 -13.05 28.51
CA THR A 29 -4.98 -13.59 27.93
C THR A 29 -4.73 -14.47 26.69
N GLU A 30 -3.86 -14.05 25.77
CA GLU A 30 -3.78 -14.59 24.41
C GLU A 30 -2.34 -14.64 23.88
N ARG A 31 -1.41 -15.23 24.64
CA ARG A 31 0.03 -15.32 24.25
C ARG A 31 0.24 -15.96 22.89
N ASN A 32 -0.60 -16.92 22.52
CA ASN A 32 -0.50 -17.63 21.25
C ASN A 32 -0.74 -16.70 20.05
N LEU A 33 -1.41 -15.56 20.24
CA LEU A 33 -1.64 -14.59 19.18
C LEU A 33 -0.33 -14.02 18.65
N PHE A 34 0.68 -13.83 19.49
CA PHE A 34 1.99 -13.33 19.06
C PHE A 34 2.68 -14.23 18.04
N PHE A 35 2.42 -15.54 18.06
CA PHE A 35 2.96 -16.48 17.07
C PHE A 35 2.14 -16.56 15.77
N LYS A 36 0.91 -16.03 15.78
CA LYS A 36 0.03 -15.98 14.59
C LYS A 36 0.22 -14.72 13.76
N ILE A 37 0.98 -13.74 14.25
CA ILE A 37 1.26 -12.49 13.55
C ILE A 37 2.13 -12.77 12.32
N ASP A 38 1.77 -12.18 11.18
CA ASP A 38 2.58 -12.23 9.97
C ASP A 38 3.74 -11.21 10.06
N TYR A 39 4.80 -11.58 10.79
CA TYR A 39 5.99 -10.74 10.92
C TYR A 39 6.71 -10.53 9.59
N ALA A 40 6.60 -11.48 8.65
CA ALA A 40 7.19 -11.32 7.32
C ALA A 40 6.55 -10.14 6.59
N LEU A 41 5.23 -9.97 6.67
CA LEU A 41 4.54 -8.80 6.14
C LEU A 41 4.96 -7.50 6.85
N LEU A 42 5.08 -7.50 8.19
CA LEU A 42 5.55 -6.33 8.94
C LEU A 42 6.98 -5.92 8.56
N PHE A 43 7.90 -6.88 8.45
CA PHE A 43 9.26 -6.62 7.97
C PHE A 43 9.29 -6.15 6.51
N THR A 44 8.39 -6.64 5.67
CA THR A 44 8.23 -6.15 4.29
C THR A 44 7.89 -4.66 4.28
N PHE A 45 6.98 -4.20 5.16
CA PHE A 45 6.69 -2.77 5.31
C PHE A 45 7.93 -1.97 5.73
N VAL A 46 8.64 -2.43 6.77
CA VAL A 46 9.89 -1.79 7.22
C VAL A 46 10.90 -1.68 6.07
N GLY A 47 11.09 -2.77 5.32
CA GLY A 47 11.94 -2.81 4.14
C GLY A 47 11.53 -1.78 3.08
N PHE A 48 10.24 -1.66 2.77
CA PHE A 48 9.75 -0.64 1.83
C PHE A 48 10.01 0.79 2.31
N PHE A 49 9.78 1.10 3.59
CA PHE A 49 10.07 2.43 4.12
C PHE A 49 11.57 2.76 4.07
N ILE A 50 12.42 1.81 4.43
CA ILE A 50 13.88 1.98 4.34
C ILE A 50 14.29 2.17 2.88
N PHE A 51 13.82 1.31 1.98
CA PHE A 51 14.14 1.36 0.56
C PHE A 51 13.72 2.68 -0.08
N VAL A 52 12.47 3.11 0.12
CA VAL A 52 11.94 4.37 -0.39
C VAL A 52 12.70 5.57 0.19
N GLY A 53 12.98 5.55 1.49
CA GLY A 53 13.77 6.60 2.16
C GLY A 53 15.17 6.73 1.59
N ASN A 54 15.87 5.61 1.38
CA ASN A 54 17.23 5.62 0.82
C ASN A 54 17.25 6.03 -0.66
N ILE A 55 16.29 5.55 -1.46
CA ILE A 55 16.20 5.91 -2.88
C ILE A 55 16.04 7.43 -3.07
N ASN A 56 15.28 8.07 -2.19
CA ASN A 56 15.04 9.51 -2.25
C ASN A 56 16.32 10.35 -2.06
N GLU A 57 17.35 9.81 -1.41
CA GLU A 57 18.63 10.48 -1.18
C GLU A 57 19.61 10.33 -2.37
N ILE A 58 19.29 9.49 -3.37
CA ILE A 58 20.14 9.29 -4.55
C ILE A 58 19.80 10.36 -5.60
N PRO A 59 20.73 11.31 -5.91
CA PRO A 59 20.43 12.44 -6.79
C PRO A 59 19.95 12.04 -8.20
N GLN A 60 20.55 11.00 -8.78
CA GLN A 60 20.19 10.50 -10.10
C GLN A 60 18.76 9.97 -10.15
N VAL A 61 18.30 9.34 -9.06
CA VAL A 61 16.94 8.80 -8.98
C VAL A 61 15.94 9.93 -8.82
N LYS A 62 16.27 10.96 -8.03
CA LYS A 62 15.46 12.17 -7.92
C LYS A 62 15.28 12.87 -9.26
N GLU A 63 16.34 13.09 -10.02
CA GLU A 63 16.26 13.69 -11.36
C GLU A 63 15.43 12.84 -12.33
N PHE A 64 15.61 11.51 -12.30
CA PHE A 64 14.83 10.58 -13.11
C PHE A 64 13.32 10.68 -12.81
N PHE A 65 12.94 10.63 -11.54
CA PHE A 65 11.54 10.73 -11.13
C PHE A 65 10.95 12.10 -11.46
N LEU A 66 11.65 13.20 -11.19
CA LEU A 66 11.18 14.55 -11.54
C LEU A 66 10.86 14.67 -13.04
N LYS A 67 11.71 14.11 -13.92
CA LYS A 67 11.49 14.13 -15.37
C LYS A 67 10.30 13.28 -15.83
N ILE A 68 10.07 12.15 -15.18
CA ILE A 68 8.99 11.23 -15.56
C ILE A 68 7.64 11.74 -15.06
N ILE A 69 7.61 12.23 -13.82
CA ILE A 69 6.40 12.63 -13.09
C ILE A 69 5.86 13.97 -13.58
N SER A 70 6.72 14.94 -13.89
CA SER A 70 6.29 16.31 -14.21
C SER A 70 5.30 16.34 -15.37
N GLY A 71 4.08 16.80 -15.10
CA GLY A 71 2.96 16.87 -16.05
C GLY A 71 2.29 15.52 -16.36
N ARG A 72 2.63 14.45 -15.62
CA ARG A 72 2.09 13.08 -15.76
C ARG A 72 1.90 12.40 -14.42
N GLU A 73 1.63 13.17 -13.38
CA GLU A 73 1.68 12.75 -11.98
C GLU A 73 0.79 11.54 -11.72
N MET A 74 -0.44 11.57 -12.24
CA MET A 74 -1.40 10.48 -12.08
C MET A 74 -0.94 9.19 -12.77
N THR A 75 -0.55 9.28 -14.05
CA THR A 75 -0.18 8.10 -14.85
C THR A 75 1.13 7.49 -14.37
N SER A 76 2.12 8.32 -14.03
CA SER A 76 3.38 7.85 -13.42
C SER A 76 3.14 7.20 -12.07
N ALA A 77 2.26 7.77 -11.24
CA ALA A 77 1.89 7.18 -9.95
C ALA A 77 1.17 5.83 -10.09
N LEU A 78 0.26 5.73 -11.07
CA LEU A 78 -0.44 4.48 -11.40
C LEU A 78 0.55 3.38 -11.78
N LEU A 79 1.45 3.66 -12.75
CA LEU A 79 2.41 2.68 -13.24
C LEU A 79 3.39 2.25 -12.14
N LEU A 80 3.89 3.21 -11.35
CA LEU A 80 4.81 2.89 -10.26
C LEU A 80 4.15 2.06 -9.17
N SER A 81 2.90 2.36 -8.83
CA SER A 81 2.12 1.60 -7.85
C SER A 81 1.90 0.14 -8.28
N GLN A 82 1.89 -0.17 -9.57
CA GLN A 82 1.80 -1.57 -10.01
C GLN A 82 3.06 -2.38 -9.71
N CYS A 83 4.22 -1.72 -9.64
CA CYS A 83 5.51 -2.37 -9.42
C CYS A 83 5.91 -2.42 -7.94
N ILE A 84 5.69 -1.33 -7.18
CA ILE A 84 6.20 -1.18 -5.80
C ILE A 84 5.06 -1.23 -4.76
N SER A 85 3.80 -1.32 -5.20
CA SER A 85 2.59 -1.21 -4.38
C SER A 85 2.16 0.23 -4.07
N ASN A 86 0.86 0.39 -3.79
CA ASN A 86 0.20 1.69 -3.58
C ASN A 86 0.82 2.54 -2.48
N VAL A 87 1.01 1.99 -1.27
CA VAL A 87 1.52 2.74 -0.11
C VAL A 87 2.98 3.18 -0.31
N PRO A 88 3.94 2.30 -0.65
CA PRO A 88 5.33 2.72 -0.89
C PRO A 88 5.47 3.69 -2.06
N ALA A 89 4.70 3.50 -3.15
CA ALA A 89 4.71 4.41 -4.28
C ALA A 89 4.25 5.82 -3.88
N ALA A 90 3.19 5.94 -3.07
CA ALA A 90 2.70 7.24 -2.61
C ALA A 90 3.73 7.96 -1.75
N ILE A 91 4.39 7.24 -0.84
CA ILE A 91 5.44 7.80 0.02
C ILE A 91 6.63 8.28 -0.82
N LEU A 92 7.07 7.47 -1.79
CA LEU A 92 8.18 7.82 -2.68
C LEU A 92 7.85 9.07 -3.51
N LEU A 93 6.70 9.06 -4.18
CA LEU A 93 6.28 10.12 -5.09
C LEU A 93 5.93 11.43 -4.37
N SER A 94 5.51 11.37 -3.11
CA SER A 94 5.21 12.56 -2.29
C SER A 94 6.39 13.54 -2.15
N LYS A 95 7.62 13.10 -2.46
CA LYS A 95 8.85 13.91 -2.45
C LYS A 95 9.15 14.59 -3.79
N PHE A 96 8.45 14.21 -4.86
CA PHE A 96 8.76 14.62 -6.23
C PHE A 96 7.60 15.33 -6.94
N THR A 97 6.47 15.57 -6.27
CA THR A 97 5.34 16.32 -6.82
C THR A 97 4.60 17.11 -5.75
N GLU A 98 4.07 18.27 -6.14
CA GLU A 98 3.15 19.08 -5.33
C GLU A 98 1.68 18.77 -5.65
N ASN A 99 1.40 18.08 -6.76
CA ASN A 99 0.05 17.66 -7.12
C ASN A 99 -0.32 16.35 -6.39
N TYR A 100 -0.54 16.47 -5.09
CA TYR A 100 -0.90 15.35 -4.23
C TYR A 100 -2.18 14.65 -4.68
N THR A 101 -3.16 15.39 -5.23
CA THR A 101 -4.41 14.81 -5.73
C THR A 101 -4.15 13.84 -6.87
N ALA A 102 -3.44 14.26 -7.92
CA ALA A 102 -3.10 13.41 -9.06
C ALA A 102 -2.30 12.18 -8.63
N MET A 103 -1.31 12.38 -7.75
CA MET A 103 -0.46 11.31 -7.23
C MET A 103 -1.26 10.28 -6.41
N ILE A 104 -2.08 10.73 -5.46
CA ILE A 104 -2.89 9.85 -4.60
C ILE A 104 -3.92 9.08 -5.45
N VAL A 105 -4.60 9.76 -6.37
CA VAL A 105 -5.55 9.12 -7.30
C VAL A 105 -4.83 8.07 -8.16
N GLY A 106 -3.68 8.43 -8.73
CA GLY A 106 -2.86 7.53 -9.54
C GLY A 106 -2.41 6.29 -8.77
N THR A 107 -1.82 6.45 -7.59
CA THR A 107 -1.37 5.31 -6.76
C THR A 107 -2.52 4.41 -6.31
N ASN A 108 -3.69 4.95 -5.96
CA ASN A 108 -4.85 4.13 -5.58
C ASN A 108 -5.40 3.32 -6.77
N ILE A 109 -5.54 3.94 -7.94
CA ILE A 109 -5.98 3.25 -9.16
C ILE A 109 -4.94 2.21 -9.58
N GLY A 110 -3.65 2.54 -9.49
CA GLY A 110 -2.54 1.62 -9.76
C GLY A 110 -2.56 0.40 -8.86
N GLY A 111 -2.98 0.54 -7.60
CA GLY A 111 -3.12 -0.55 -6.65
C GLY A 111 -4.10 -1.65 -7.06
N LEU A 112 -4.98 -1.40 -8.04
CA LEU A 112 -5.90 -2.39 -8.58
C LEU A 112 -5.18 -3.37 -9.54
N GLY A 113 -4.11 -2.95 -10.21
CA GLY A 113 -3.57 -3.68 -11.37
C GLY A 113 -3.20 -5.14 -11.12
N THR A 114 -2.39 -5.41 -10.08
CA THR A 114 -1.94 -6.76 -9.75
C THR A 114 -2.13 -7.06 -8.26
N VAL A 115 -2.06 -8.34 -7.86
CA VAL A 115 -2.12 -8.72 -6.45
C VAL A 115 -0.98 -8.09 -5.63
N VAL A 116 0.17 -7.83 -6.25
CA VAL A 116 1.34 -7.20 -5.61
C VAL A 116 1.18 -5.67 -5.54
N ALA A 117 0.42 -5.08 -6.48
CA ALA A 117 0.17 -3.64 -6.55
C ALA A 117 -0.56 -3.08 -5.32
N SER A 118 -1.25 -3.93 -4.55
CA SER A 118 -1.90 -3.53 -3.31
C SER A 118 -1.65 -4.55 -2.20
N LEU A 119 -1.16 -4.07 -1.07
CA LEU A 119 -0.93 -4.92 0.10
C LEU A 119 -2.22 -5.54 0.64
N ALA A 120 -3.35 -4.84 0.52
CA ALA A 120 -4.64 -5.40 0.87
C ALA A 120 -4.98 -6.62 0.00
N SER A 121 -4.72 -6.54 -1.31
CA SER A 121 -4.90 -7.66 -2.25
C SER A 121 -3.99 -8.83 -1.92
N LEU A 122 -2.73 -8.56 -1.53
CA LEU A 122 -1.78 -9.58 -1.10
C LEU A 122 -2.24 -10.30 0.17
N ILE A 123 -2.73 -9.54 1.17
CA ILE A 123 -3.28 -10.10 2.41
C ILE A 123 -4.49 -11.00 2.10
N SER A 124 -5.46 -10.50 1.32
CA SER A 124 -6.64 -11.29 0.92
C SER A 124 -6.25 -12.55 0.15
N PHE A 125 -5.27 -12.46 -0.76
CA PHE A 125 -4.77 -13.62 -1.49
C PHE A 125 -4.11 -14.64 -0.55
N ARG A 126 -3.30 -14.19 0.42
CA ARG A 126 -2.67 -15.07 1.43
C ARG A 126 -3.71 -15.80 2.29
N PHE A 127 -4.83 -15.16 2.61
CA PHE A 127 -5.93 -15.83 3.29
C PHE A 127 -6.63 -16.84 2.40
N TYR A 128 -6.90 -16.49 1.13
CA TYR A 128 -7.55 -17.39 0.17
C TYR A 128 -6.75 -18.67 -0.09
N ILE A 129 -5.44 -18.57 -0.32
CA ILE A 129 -4.62 -19.77 -0.58
C ILE A 129 -4.51 -20.72 0.64
N ARG A 130 -4.92 -20.27 1.83
CA ARG A 130 -4.95 -21.07 3.06
C ARG A 130 -6.32 -21.69 3.35
N SER A 131 -7.35 -21.38 2.56
CA SER A 131 -8.68 -22.00 2.72
C SER A 131 -8.76 -23.34 1.99
N ASP A 132 -9.55 -24.26 2.54
CA ASP A 132 -9.81 -25.56 1.91
C ASP A 132 -10.46 -25.39 0.54
N GLY A 133 -9.97 -26.12 -0.46
CA GLY A 133 -10.49 -26.06 -1.83
C GLY A 133 -10.05 -24.82 -2.64
N ALA A 134 -8.99 -24.12 -2.23
CA ALA A 134 -8.51 -22.91 -2.92
C ALA A 134 -8.08 -23.18 -4.38
N GLU A 135 -8.79 -22.58 -5.33
CA GLU A 135 -8.42 -22.58 -6.75
C GLU A 135 -7.65 -21.29 -7.10
N VAL A 136 -6.31 -21.35 -7.02
CA VAL A 136 -5.43 -20.18 -7.22
C VAL A 136 -5.63 -19.53 -8.60
N GLY A 137 -5.71 -20.35 -9.66
CA GLY A 137 -5.87 -19.84 -11.03
C GLY A 137 -7.18 -19.10 -11.24
N LYS A 138 -8.29 -19.61 -10.69
CA LYS A 138 -9.61 -18.98 -10.77
C LYS A 138 -9.68 -17.69 -9.96
N TYR A 139 -9.07 -17.67 -8.77
CA TYR A 139 -8.96 -16.43 -8.00
C TYR A 139 -8.18 -15.37 -8.79
N LEU A 140 -7.01 -15.71 -9.32
CA LEU A 140 -6.18 -14.76 -10.05
C LEU A 140 -6.86 -14.27 -11.33
N SER A 141 -7.58 -15.13 -12.06
CA SER A 141 -8.30 -14.71 -13.27
C SER A 141 -9.45 -13.76 -12.96
N VAL A 142 -10.30 -14.08 -11.99
CA VAL A 142 -11.41 -13.22 -11.57
C VAL A 142 -10.89 -11.91 -10.98
N PHE A 143 -9.90 -11.98 -10.09
CA PHE A 143 -9.24 -10.82 -9.50
C PHE A 143 -8.70 -9.89 -10.60
N THR A 144 -7.95 -10.44 -11.56
CA THR A 144 -7.32 -9.64 -12.61
C THR A 144 -8.37 -9.03 -13.53
N ALA A 145 -9.40 -9.79 -13.92
CA ALA A 145 -10.46 -9.29 -14.80
C ALA A 145 -11.25 -8.14 -14.16
N VAL A 146 -11.71 -8.33 -12.92
CA VAL A 146 -12.49 -7.31 -12.19
C VAL A 146 -11.66 -6.07 -11.92
N ASN A 147 -10.42 -6.23 -11.46
CA ASN A 147 -9.59 -5.09 -11.13
C ASN A 147 -9.07 -4.33 -12.35
N LEU A 148 -8.74 -5.00 -13.46
CA LEU A 148 -8.38 -4.30 -14.70
C LEU A 148 -9.56 -3.52 -15.26
N ALA A 149 -10.77 -4.08 -15.22
CA ALA A 149 -11.98 -3.37 -15.62
C ALA A 149 -12.20 -2.12 -14.76
N ALA A 150 -12.09 -2.25 -13.44
CA ALA A 150 -12.19 -1.12 -12.51
C ALA A 150 -11.06 -0.10 -12.73
N LEU A 151 -9.82 -0.54 -12.95
CA LEU A 151 -8.67 0.31 -13.21
C LEU A 151 -8.89 1.16 -14.45
N ILE A 152 -9.31 0.56 -15.57
CA ILE A 152 -9.58 1.28 -16.82
C ILE A 152 -10.71 2.29 -16.62
N LEU A 153 -11.82 1.87 -15.99
CA LEU A 153 -12.96 2.74 -15.73
C LEU A 153 -12.57 3.94 -14.87
N LEU A 154 -11.89 3.70 -13.75
CA LEU A 154 -11.50 4.75 -12.81
C LEU A 154 -10.40 5.65 -13.38
N TYR A 155 -9.49 5.10 -14.19
CA TYR A 155 -8.49 5.89 -14.90
C TYR A 155 -9.17 6.88 -15.86
N LEU A 156 -10.02 6.39 -16.75
CA LEU A 156 -10.75 7.23 -17.70
C LEU A 156 -11.64 8.26 -17.00
N PHE A 157 -12.37 7.83 -15.96
CA PHE A 157 -13.18 8.73 -15.15
C PHE A 157 -12.34 9.84 -14.51
N SER A 158 -11.19 9.49 -13.94
CA SER A 158 -10.34 10.46 -13.24
C SER A 158 -9.66 11.44 -14.21
N THR A 159 -9.19 10.97 -15.36
CA THR A 159 -8.67 11.85 -16.43
C THR A 159 -9.75 12.83 -16.90
N PHE A 160 -10.98 12.37 -17.11
CA PHE A 160 -12.08 13.24 -17.53
C PHE A 160 -12.53 14.23 -16.44
N TYR A 161 -12.66 13.76 -15.20
CA TYR A 161 -13.21 14.57 -14.09
C TYR A 161 -12.22 15.60 -13.56
N TYR A 162 -10.94 15.23 -13.41
CA TYR A 162 -9.91 16.12 -12.88
C TYR A 162 -9.11 16.86 -13.96
N GLY A 163 -9.22 16.45 -15.22
CA GLY A 163 -8.54 17.12 -16.34
C GLY A 163 -7.02 16.97 -16.34
N PHE A 164 -6.51 15.86 -15.79
CA PHE A 164 -5.08 15.51 -15.81
C PHE A 164 -4.58 15.10 -17.20
#